data_AF-R9KQP3-F1
#
_entry.id   AF-R9KQP3-F1
#
_cell.length_a   1.000
_cell.length_b   1.000
_cell.length_c   1.000
_cell.angle_alpha   90.00
_cell.angle_beta   90.00
_cell.angle_gamma   90.00
#
_symmetry.space_group_name_H-M   'P 1'
#
loop_
_entity.id
_entity.type
_entity.pdbx_description
1 polymer ?
#
loop_
_entity_poly.entity_id
_entity_poly.type
_entity_poly.pdbx_seq_one_letter_code
_entity_poly.pdbx_strand_id
1 'polypeptide(L)'
;MRSKTIVNGKGEPQATRIEIPIEGGGGALGMQAVTNLTALISGLKNMKTEQEVVTHYHIICGFATCCEVCGFMTEKSTNDLMHMVEHLVENELARVAGNDSP
;
A
#
# COMPACT_ATOMS: atom_id res chain seq x y z
N MET A 1 -11.04 1.84 -7.15
CA MET A 1 -11.00 0.69 -6.21
C MET A 1 -12.12 -0.32 -6.45
N ARG A 2 -11.84 -1.63 -6.37
CA ARG A 2 -12.83 -2.73 -6.31
C ARG A 2 -12.62 -3.52 -5.02
N SER A 3 -13.68 -3.86 -4.29
CA SER A 3 -13.61 -4.63 -3.04
C SER A 3 -14.48 -5.88 -3.14
N LYS A 4 -13.94 -7.04 -2.74
CA LYS A 4 -14.64 -8.32 -2.73
C LYS A 4 -14.38 -9.07 -1.43
N THR A 5 -15.43 -9.42 -0.71
CA THR A 5 -15.37 -10.31 0.45
C THR A 5 -15.12 -11.75 -0.01
N ILE A 6 -14.08 -12.37 0.55
CA ILE A 6 -13.78 -13.79 0.41
C ILE A 6 -14.48 -14.52 1.55
N VAL A 7 -15.30 -15.50 1.22
CA VAL A 7 -16.04 -16.34 2.19
C VAL A 7 -15.45 -17.74 2.24
N ASN A 8 -15.49 -18.38 3.41
CA ASN A 8 -15.05 -19.76 3.60
C ASN A 8 -16.09 -20.77 3.05
N GLY A 9 -15.79 -22.07 3.14
CA GLY A 9 -16.71 -23.14 2.70
C GLY A 9 -18.04 -23.23 3.46
N LYS A 10 -18.21 -22.46 4.55
CA LYS A 10 -19.45 -22.32 5.33
C LYS A 10 -20.22 -21.03 5.01
N GLY A 11 -19.71 -20.19 4.10
CA GLY A 11 -20.30 -18.90 3.75
C GLY A 11 -19.94 -17.76 4.71
N GLU A 12 -19.03 -17.97 5.66
CA GLU A 12 -18.61 -16.93 6.61
C GLU A 12 -17.48 -16.07 6.03
N PRO A 13 -17.46 -14.74 6.26
CA PRO A 13 -16.39 -13.87 5.80
C PRO A 13 -15.01 -14.30 6.36
N GLN A 14 -14.02 -14.42 5.48
CA GLN A 14 -12.64 -14.79 5.83
C GLN A 14 -11.64 -13.68 5.55
N ALA A 15 -11.80 -12.95 4.44
CA ALA A 15 -10.91 -11.85 4.06
C ALA A 15 -11.62 -10.86 3.13
N THR A 16 -11.01 -9.70 2.91
CA THR A 16 -11.42 -8.75 1.88
C THR A 16 -10.29 -8.60 0.87
N ARG A 17 -10.59 -8.82 -0.41
CA ARG A 17 -9.68 -8.52 -1.52
C ARG A 17 -10.01 -7.14 -2.06
N ILE A 18 -9.05 -6.23 -1.97
CA ILE A 18 -9.11 -4.92 -2.60
C ILE A 18 -8.23 -4.95 -3.84
N GLU A 19 -8.77 -4.52 -4.97
CA GLU A 19 -8.03 -4.31 -6.22
C GLU A 19 -8.07 -2.83 -6.58
N ILE A 20 -6.89 -2.25 -6.82
CA ILE A 20 -6.76 -0.88 -7.27
C ILE A 20 -6.19 -0.91 -8.69
N PRO A 21 -6.99 -0.56 -9.71
CA PRO A 21 -6.45 -0.42 -11.05
C PRO A 21 -5.51 0.78 -11.08
N ILE A 22 -4.25 0.53 -11.46
CA ILE A 22 -3.25 1.56 -11.65
C ILE A 22 -3.19 1.90 -13.14
N GLU A 23 -3.49 3.15 -13.46
CA GLU A 23 -3.43 3.71 -14.81
C GLU A 23 -2.31 4.73 -14.88
N GLY A 24 -1.59 4.76 -16.01
CA GLY A 24 -0.48 5.69 -16.24
C GLY A 24 0.32 5.35 -17.50
N GLY A 25 1.40 6.08 -17.72
CA GLY A 25 2.30 5.95 -18.87
C GLY A 25 3.69 5.41 -18.50
N GLY A 26 4.68 5.67 -19.36
CA GLY A 26 6.10 5.34 -19.09
C GLY A 26 6.57 3.95 -19.53
N GLY A 27 5.69 3.13 -20.12
CA GLY A 27 6.05 1.83 -20.69
C GLY A 27 6.75 0.91 -19.68
N ALA A 28 7.87 0.29 -20.09
CA ALA A 28 8.62 -0.62 -19.22
C ALA A 28 9.16 0.06 -17.96
N LEU A 29 9.59 1.32 -18.06
CA LEU A 29 10.13 2.07 -16.92
C LEU A 29 9.03 2.39 -15.90
N GLY A 30 7.87 2.85 -16.38
CA GLY A 30 6.72 3.12 -15.51
C GLY A 30 6.24 1.86 -14.78
N MET A 31 6.16 0.74 -15.50
CA MET A 31 5.83 -0.56 -14.90
C MET A 31 6.82 -0.99 -13.83
N GLN A 32 8.12 -0.78 -14.06
CA GLN A 32 9.15 -1.09 -13.07
C GLN A 32 9.02 -0.18 -11.84
N ALA A 33 8.77 1.12 -12.02
CA ALA A 33 8.56 2.06 -10.93
C ALA A 33 7.35 1.65 -10.07
N VAL A 34 6.20 1.35 -10.67
CA VAL A 34 4.99 0.90 -9.94
C VAL A 34 5.22 -0.44 -9.24
N THR A 35 6.01 -1.34 -9.83
CA THR A 35 6.41 -2.61 -9.19
C THR A 35 7.27 -2.34 -7.95
N ASN A 36 8.24 -1.43 -8.04
CA ASN A 36 9.07 -1.04 -6.91
C ASN A 36 8.25 -0.38 -5.80
N LEU A 37 7.28 0.49 -6.16
CA LEU A 37 6.33 1.07 -5.20
C LEU A 37 5.53 -0.01 -4.47
N THR A 38 5.05 -1.03 -5.20
CA THR A 38 4.33 -2.17 -4.62
C THR A 38 5.20 -2.97 -3.65
N ALA A 39 6.50 -3.12 -3.96
CA ALA A 39 7.47 -3.76 -3.08
C ALA A 39 7.73 -2.93 -1.80
N LEU A 40 7.79 -1.60 -1.91
CA LEU A 40 7.89 -0.71 -0.75
C LEU A 40 6.66 -0.87 0.15
N ILE A 41 5.45 -0.83 -0.40
CA ILE A 41 4.21 -1.02 0.37
C ILE A 41 4.20 -2.39 1.06
N SER A 42 4.58 -3.44 0.35
CA SER A 42 4.69 -4.79 0.92
C SER A 42 5.74 -4.91 2.04
N GLY A 43 6.70 -4.00 2.08
CA GLY A 43 7.74 -3.92 3.10
C GLY A 43 7.26 -3.41 4.46
N LEU A 44 6.09 -2.75 4.55
CA LEU A 44 5.54 -2.23 5.81
C LEU A 44 5.46 -3.30 6.91
N LYS A 45 5.07 -4.53 6.55
CA LYS A 45 4.98 -5.68 7.47
C LYS A 45 6.31 -6.08 8.13
N ASN A 46 7.44 -5.62 7.59
CA ASN A 46 8.76 -5.95 8.10
C ASN A 46 9.22 -4.98 9.20
N MET A 47 8.58 -3.81 9.31
CA MET A 47 8.93 -2.78 10.28
C MET A 47 8.67 -3.28 11.71
N LYS A 48 9.53 -2.91 12.65
CA LYS A 48 9.53 -3.41 14.03
C LYS A 48 9.05 -2.40 15.04
N THR A 49 9.23 -1.11 14.76
CA THR A 49 8.85 -0.02 15.65
C THR A 49 7.90 0.95 14.95
N GLU A 50 7.16 1.75 15.73
CA GLU A 50 6.31 2.82 15.18
C GLU A 50 7.13 3.79 14.32
N GLN A 51 8.33 4.15 14.77
CA GLN A 51 9.21 5.05 14.04
C GLN A 51 9.62 4.48 12.67
N GLU A 52 9.91 3.19 12.59
CA GLU A 52 10.20 2.51 11.33
C GLU A 52 8.99 2.52 10.38
N VAL A 53 7.79 2.23 10.90
CA VAL A 53 6.54 2.28 10.11
C VAL A 53 6.32 3.69 9.54
N VAL A 54 6.41 4.72 10.38
CA VAL A 54 6.23 6.12 9.97
C VAL A 54 7.31 6.53 8.96
N THR A 55 8.57 6.20 9.19
CA THR A 55 9.66 6.53 8.27
C THR A 55 9.45 5.88 6.91
N HIS A 56 9.07 4.60 6.89
CA HIS A 56 8.82 3.85 5.67
C HIS A 56 7.58 4.35 4.91
N TYR A 57 6.53 4.78 5.64
CA TYR A 57 5.38 5.46 5.03
C TYR A 57 5.78 6.72 4.27
N HIS A 58 6.64 7.57 4.83
CA HIS A 58 7.10 8.78 4.13
C HIS A 58 7.90 8.46 2.85
N ILE A 59 8.65 7.36 2.83
CA ILE A 59 9.33 6.87 1.62
C ILE A 59 8.31 6.48 0.55
N ILE A 60 7.25 5.77 0.94
CA ILE A 60 6.15 5.40 0.04
C ILE A 60 5.47 6.66 -0.52
N CYS A 61 5.16 7.65 0.32
CA CYS A 61 4.56 8.91 -0.12
C CYS A 61 5.43 9.61 -1.17
N GLY A 62 6.72 9.80 -0.90
CA GLY A 62 7.63 10.46 -1.83
C GLY A 62 7.77 9.70 -3.16
N PHE A 63 7.81 8.37 -3.10
CA PHE A 63 7.89 7.52 -4.30
C PHE A 63 6.59 7.57 -5.11
N ALA A 64 5.42 7.55 -4.45
CA ALA A 64 4.13 7.68 -5.11
C ALA A 64 3.97 9.04 -5.79
N THR A 65 4.36 10.14 -5.13
CA THR A 65 4.40 11.47 -5.75
C THR A 65 5.33 11.50 -6.96
N CYS A 66 6.49 10.85 -6.90
CA CYS A 66 7.39 10.74 -8.04
C CYS A 66 6.73 9.99 -9.22
N CYS A 67 6.09 8.86 -8.96
CA CYS A 67 5.34 8.12 -9.98
C CYS A 67 4.24 8.95 -10.63
N GLU A 68 3.54 9.78 -9.86
CA GLU A 68 2.53 10.71 -10.39
C GLU A 68 3.14 11.79 -11.27
N VAL A 69 4.14 12.52 -10.75
CA VAL A 69 4.76 13.65 -11.45
C VAL A 69 5.47 13.19 -12.73
N CYS A 70 6.05 11.98 -12.74
CA CYS A 70 6.65 11.39 -13.92
C CYS A 70 5.62 10.78 -14.90
N GLY A 71 4.33 10.82 -14.57
CA GLY A 71 3.23 10.30 -15.41
C GLY A 71 3.17 8.77 -15.45
N PHE A 72 3.81 8.07 -14.52
CA PHE A 72 3.71 6.61 -14.39
C PHE A 72 2.42 6.17 -13.71
N MET A 73 1.81 7.08 -12.95
CA MET A 73 0.48 6.93 -12.36
C MET A 73 -0.32 8.21 -12.61
N THR A 74 -1.63 8.07 -12.84
CA THR A 74 -2.54 9.22 -12.78
C THR A 74 -2.75 9.67 -11.34
N GLU A 75 -3.08 10.95 -11.12
CA GLU A 75 -3.44 11.49 -9.80
C GLU A 75 -4.52 10.64 -9.11
N LYS A 76 -5.55 10.22 -9.86
CA LYS A 76 -6.60 9.34 -9.34
C LYS A 76 -6.04 7.98 -8.88
N SER A 77 -5.15 7.36 -9.67
CA SER A 77 -4.51 6.10 -9.27
C SER A 77 -3.59 6.28 -8.05
N THR A 78 -2.90 7.41 -7.93
CA THR A 78 -2.11 7.75 -6.75
C THR A 78 -3.00 7.89 -5.51
N ASN A 79 -4.08 8.67 -5.60
CA ASN A 79 -5.01 8.87 -4.49
C ASN A 79 -5.67 7.56 -4.03
N ASP A 80 -6.19 6.75 -4.98
CA ASP A 80 -6.77 5.44 -4.66
C ASP A 80 -5.74 4.54 -3.94
N LEU A 81 -4.48 4.53 -4.41
CA LEU A 81 -3.40 3.75 -3.81
C LEU A 81 -3.07 4.25 -2.40
N MET A 82 -2.93 5.57 -2.22
CA MET A 82 -2.52 6.17 -0.95
C MET A 82 -3.55 5.93 0.16
N HIS A 83 -4.85 5.96 -0.14
CA HIS A 83 -5.88 5.57 0.83
C HIS A 83 -5.74 4.14 1.33
N MET A 84 -5.35 3.20 0.45
CA MET A 84 -5.06 1.84 0.89
C MET A 84 -3.76 1.77 1.72
N VAL A 85 -2.73 2.53 1.34
CA VAL A 85 -1.48 2.60 2.12
C VAL A 85 -1.74 3.14 3.51
N GLU A 86 -2.57 4.18 3.67
CA GLU A 86 -2.97 4.73 4.98
C GLU A 86 -3.56 3.64 5.88
N HIS A 87 -4.52 2.85 5.37
CA HIS A 87 -5.09 1.72 6.11
C HIS A 87 -4.06 0.64 6.47
N LEU A 88 -3.11 0.35 5.57
CA LEU A 88 -2.04 -0.60 5.86
C LEU A 88 -1.11 -0.06 6.95
N VAL A 89 -0.78 1.23 6.92
CA VAL A 89 0.05 1.88 7.94
C VAL A 89 -0.65 1.87 9.29
N GLU A 90 -1.94 2.18 9.36
CA GLU A 90 -2.74 2.09 10.60
C GLU A 90 -2.68 0.68 11.21
N ASN A 91 -2.83 -0.36 10.39
CA ASN A 91 -2.73 -1.75 10.84
C ASN A 91 -1.33 -2.08 11.37
N GLU A 92 -0.29 -1.62 10.67
CA GLU A 92 1.09 -1.89 11.06
C GLU A 92 1.52 -1.11 12.30
N LEU A 93 1.04 0.11 12.49
CA LEU A 93 1.20 0.89 13.73
C LEU A 93 0.56 0.15 14.91
N ALA A 94 -0.69 -0.32 14.77
CA ALA A 94 -1.35 -1.12 15.80
C ALA A 94 -0.59 -2.41 16.12
N ARG A 95 -0.03 -3.07 15.09
CA ARG A 95 0.77 -4.30 15.26
C ARG A 95 2.05 -4.06 16.05
N VAL A 96 2.81 -3.00 15.71
CA VAL A 96 4.08 -2.72 16.40
C VAL A 96 3.85 -2.17 17.81
N ALA A 97 2.80 -1.37 18.05
CA ALA A 97 2.42 -0.92 19.39
C ALA A 97 2.06 -2.10 20.32
N GLY A 98 1.43 -3.15 19.78
CA GLY A 98 1.16 -4.39 20.52
C GLY A 98 2.42 -5.19 20.89
N ASN A 99 3.52 -5.00 20.17
CA ASN A 99 4.81 -5.63 20.46
C ASN A 99 5.65 -4.85 21.49
N ASP A 100 5.28 -3.60 21.79
CA ASP A 100 5.93 -2.74 22.78
C ASP A 100 5.27 -2.85 24.18
N SER A 101 4.30 -3.76 24.35
CA SER A 101 3.76 -4.10 25.68
C SER A 101 4.71 -5.07 26.41
N PRO A 102 5.12 -4.75 27.66
CA PRO A 102 6.09 -5.54 28.44
C PRO A 102 5.60 -6.94 28.84
#